data_AF-A0A2B6SF18-F1
#
_entry.id   AF-A0A2B6SF18-F1
#
_cell.length_a   1.000
_cell.length_b   1.000
_cell.length_c   1.000
_cell.angle_alpha   90.00
_cell.angle_beta   90.00
_cell.angle_gamma   90.00
#
_symmetry.space_group_name_H-M   'P 1'
#
loop_
_entity.id
_entity.type
_entity.pdbx_description
1 polymer ?
#
loop_
_entity_poly.entity_id
_entity_poly.type
_entity_poly.pdbx_seq_one_letter_code
_entity_poly.pdbx_strand_id
1 'polypeptide(L)' 'MAWRKKVWIDHHLYVCCKENKEIIRHLAFRDYLRNHPESVREYGQLKKELLETTKDRASYTEGKSDFVNKILEEAIESF' A
#
# COMPACT_ATOMS: atom_id res chain seq x y z
N MET A 1 32.29 14.30 -13.08
CA MET A 1 31.12 14.38 -12.19
C MET A 1 30.37 13.05 -12.29
N ALA A 2 30.45 12.21 -11.27
CA ALA A 2 29.83 10.88 -11.28
C ALA A 2 28.35 10.99 -10.84
N TRP A 3 27.45 10.56 -11.71
CA TRP A 3 26.02 10.45 -11.41
C TRP A 3 25.81 9.35 -10.36
N ARG A 4 25.27 9.69 -9.19
CA ARG A 4 24.88 8.70 -8.18
C ARG A 4 23.70 7.90 -8.75
N LYS A 5 23.92 6.64 -9.14
CA LYS A 5 22.84 5.73 -9.55
C LYS A 5 21.83 5.63 -8.41
N LYS A 6 20.56 5.88 -8.71
CA LYS A 6 19.44 5.70 -7.79
C LYS A 6 19.33 4.20 -7.46
N VAL A 7 19.55 3.85 -6.19
CA VAL A 7 19.41 2.46 -5.71
C VAL A 7 17.97 2.27 -5.28
N TRP A 8 17.27 1.34 -5.93
CA TRP A 8 15.91 0.95 -5.56
C TRP A 8 15.98 -0.18 -4.54
N ILE A 9 14.97 -0.22 -3.66
CA ILE A 9 14.82 -1.33 -2.73
C ILE A 9 14.04 -2.42 -3.46
N ASP A 10 14.70 -3.52 -3.77
CA ASP A 10 14.07 -4.65 -4.48
C ASP A 10 13.19 -5.49 -3.55
N HIS A 11 13.50 -5.49 -2.25
CA HIS A 11 12.83 -6.35 -1.27
C HIS A 11 12.47 -5.57 0.00
N HIS A 12 11.20 -5.66 0.37
CA HIS A 12 10.70 -5.20 1.68
C HIS A 12 10.30 -6.43 2.49
N LEU A 13 11.05 -6.73 3.55
CA LEU A 13 10.74 -7.84 4.46
C LEU A 13 10.01 -7.31 5.71
N TYR A 14 8.81 -7.82 5.94
CA TYR A 14 8.04 -7.58 7.17
C TYR A 14 8.17 -8.81 8.07
N VAL A 15 8.72 -8.63 9.27
CA VAL A 15 8.86 -9.69 10.27
C VAL A 15 7.93 -9.36 11.44
N CYS A 16 6.96 -10.24 11.70
CA CYS A 16 5.95 -10.06 12.73
C CYS A 16 5.82 -11.32 13.59
N CYS A 17 5.53 -11.16 14.88
CA CYS A 17 5.11 -12.26 15.73
C CYS A 17 3.73 -12.78 15.28
N LYS A 18 3.46 -14.06 15.52
CA LYS A 18 2.25 -14.77 15.04
C LYS A 18 0.93 -14.07 15.39
N GLU A 19 0.88 -13.36 16.50
CA GLU A 19 -0.33 -12.71 17.04
C GLU A 19 -0.36 -11.19 16.79
N ASN A 20 0.53 -10.67 15.92
CA ASN A 20 0.60 -9.25 15.66
C ASN A 20 -0.58 -8.79 14.78
N LYS A 21 -1.32 -7.77 15.21
CA LYS A 21 -2.41 -7.16 14.42
C LYS A 21 -1.97 -6.68 13.04
N GLU A 22 -0.70 -6.32 12.87
CA GLU A 22 -0.17 -5.90 11.57
C GLU A 22 -0.14 -7.04 10.54
N ILE A 23 0.09 -8.30 10.94
CA ILE A 23 0.01 -9.42 9.98
C ILE A 23 -1.42 -9.61 9.48
N ILE A 24 -2.42 -9.43 10.35
CA ILE A 24 -3.84 -9.49 9.98
C ILE A 24 -4.17 -8.36 9.00
N ARG A 25 -3.76 -7.12 9.30
CA ARG A 25 -3.97 -5.96 8.40
C ARG A 25 -3.37 -6.21 7.02
N HIS A 26 -2.14 -6.71 6.93
CA HIS A 26 -1.51 -7.00 5.65
C HIS A 26 -2.24 -8.08 4.85
N LEU A 27 -2.66 -9.17 5.49
CA LEU A 27 -3.38 -10.26 4.84
C LEU A 27 -4.79 -9.84 4.41
N ALA A 28 -5.53 -9.15 5.29
CA ALA A 28 -6.88 -8.65 5.02
C ALA A 28 -6.90 -7.70 3.82
N PHE A 29 -6.00 -6.71 3.78
CA PHE A 29 -5.91 -5.78 2.64
C PHE A 29 -5.62 -6.49 1.31
N ARG A 30 -4.66 -7.44 1.33
CA ARG A 30 -4.30 -8.23 0.14
C ARG A 30 -5.47 -9.06 -0.37
N ASP A 31 -6.14 -9.77 0.53
CA ASP A 31 -7.19 -10.73 0.17
C ASP A 31 -8.48 -10.00 -0.22
N TYR A 32 -8.78 -8.86 0.41
CA TYR A 32 -9.82 -7.96 -0.06
C TYR A 32 -9.58 -7.53 -1.51
N LEU A 33 -8.40 -6.98 -1.83
CA LEU A 33 -8.13 -6.49 -3.19
C LEU A 33 -8.18 -7.61 -4.25
N ARG A 34 -7.82 -8.84 -3.90
CA ARG A 34 -7.94 -9.99 -4.83
C ARG A 34 -9.38 -10.31 -5.22
N ASN A 35 -10.32 -10.04 -4.32
CA ASN A 35 -11.75 -10.32 -4.51
C ASN A 35 -12.55 -9.11 -5.01
N HIS A 36 -11.95 -7.90 -5.04
CA HIS A 36 -12.62 -6.66 -5.44
C HIS A 36 -11.90 -5.96 -6.60
N PRO A 37 -12.15 -6.38 -7.86
CA PRO A 37 -11.47 -5.83 -9.04
C PRO A 37 -11.67 -4.32 -9.25
N GLU A 38 -12.79 -3.75 -8.81
CA GLU A 38 -13.03 -2.31 -8.86
C GLU A 38 -12.08 -1.56 -7.93
N SER A 39 -11.92 -2.00 -6.68
CA SER A 39 -11.01 -1.39 -5.72
C SER A 39 -9.55 -1.49 -6.18
N VAL A 40 -9.17 -2.54 -6.92
CA VAL A 40 -7.84 -2.62 -7.56
C VAL A 40 -7.67 -1.55 -8.63
N ARG A 41 -8.69 -1.30 -9.45
CA ARG A 41 -8.64 -0.25 -10.47
C ARG A 41 -8.52 1.14 -9.83
N GLU A 42 -9.35 1.43 -8.84
CA GLU A 42 -9.32 2.68 -8.09
C GLU A 42 -7.95 2.89 -7.43
N TYR A 43 -7.44 1.88 -6.74
CA TYR A 43 -6.12 1.98 -6.11
C TYR A 43 -4.98 2.15 -7.12
N GLY A 44 -5.09 1.48 -8.27
CA GLY A 44 -4.14 1.62 -9.37
C GLY A 44 -4.12 3.03 -9.94
N GLN A 45 -5.29 3.64 -10.12
CA GLN A 45 -5.44 4.99 -10.62
C GLN A 45 -4.92 6.03 -9.61
N LEU A 46 -5.31 5.91 -8.34
CA LEU A 46 -4.81 6.76 -7.25
C LEU A 46 -3.28 6.77 -7.20
N LYS A 47 -2.63 5.60 -7.28
CA LYS A 47 -1.17 5.53 -7.29
C LYS A 47 -0.55 6.27 -8.49
N LYS A 48 -1.15 6.20 -9.68
CA LYS A 48 -0.65 6.94 -10.85
C LYS A 48 -0.76 8.44 -10.65
N GLU A 49 -1.90 8.91 -10.14
CA GLU A 49 -2.13 10.33 -9.87
C GLU A 49 -1.16 10.87 -8.81
N LEU A 50 -0.92 10.10 -7.74
CA LEU A 50 0.05 10.46 -6.70
C LEU A 50 1.48 10.53 -7.23
N LEU A 51 1.87 9.68 -8.19
CA LEU A 51 3.20 9.77 -8.82
C LEU A 51 3.40 11.09 -9.57
N GLU A 52 2.35 11.64 -10.18
CA GLU A 52 2.42 12.91 -10.92
C GLU A 52 2.32 14.13 -10.00
N THR A 53 1.63 14.01 -8.86
CA THR A 53 1.27 15.14 -7.99
C THR A 53 2.16 15.31 -6.76
N THR A 54 2.86 14.26 -6.33
CA THR A 54 3.67 14.29 -5.10
C THR A 54 5.15 14.54 -5.36
N LYS A 55 5.80 15.26 -4.44
CA LYS A 55 7.22 15.66 -4.58
C LYS A 55 8.19 14.66 -3.96
N ASP A 56 7.72 13.85 -3.02
CA ASP A 56 8.54 12.90 -2.28
C ASP A 56 7.77 11.64 -1.87
N ARG A 57 8.52 10.65 -1.38
CA ARG A 57 7.98 9.34 -1.00
C ARG A 57 7.05 9.41 0.22
N ALA A 58 7.25 10.35 1.14
CA ALA A 58 6.40 10.49 2.31
C ALA A 58 5.02 11.01 1.89
N SER A 59 4.96 12.06 1.07
CA SER A 59 3.71 12.55 0.48
C SER A 59 2.99 11.49 -0.36
N TYR A 60 3.73 10.70 -1.15
CA TYR A 60 3.15 9.57 -1.89
C TYR A 60 2.57 8.50 -0.96
N THR A 61 3.21 8.26 0.18
CA THR A 61 2.74 7.25 1.15
C THR A 61 1.51 7.74 1.90
N GLU A 62 1.49 9.03 2.25
CA GLU A 62 0.36 9.66 2.93
C GLU A 62 -0.86 9.78 2.01
N GLY A 63 -0.68 10.16 0.75
CA GLY A 63 -1.78 10.37 -0.19
C GLY A 63 -2.62 9.13 -0.52
N LYS A 64 -2.14 7.94 -0.14
CA LYS A 64 -2.88 6.67 -0.27
C LYS A 64 -3.42 6.14 1.07
N SER A 65 -3.14 6.81 2.19
CA SER A 65 -3.51 6.37 3.54
C SER A 65 -5.02 6.23 3.69
N ASP A 66 -5.79 7.23 3.27
CA ASP A 66 -7.26 7.24 3.39
C ASP A 66 -7.89 6.06 2.64
N PHE A 67 -7.44 5.82 1.40
CA PHE A 67 -7.89 4.68 0.62
C PHE A 67 -7.55 3.35 1.31
N VAL A 68 -6.31 3.20 1.78
CA VAL A 68 -5.87 1.97 2.45
C VAL A 68 -6.68 1.72 3.73
N ASN A 69 -6.95 2.77 4.51
CA ASN A 69 -7.74 2.67 5.74
C ASN A 69 -9.19 2.27 5.45
N LYS A 70 -9.83 2.88 4.46
CA LYS A 70 -11.19 2.50 4.03
C LYS A 70 -11.28 1.02 3.67
N ILE A 71 -10.34 0.52 2.85
CA ILE A 71 -10.32 -0.89 2.48
C ILE A 71 -10.10 -1.79 3.70
N LEU A 72 -9.24 -1.38 4.64
CA LEU A 72 -8.99 -2.14 5.86
C LEU A 72 -10.20 -2.20 6.79
N GLU A 73 -10.99 -1.13 6.89
CA GLU A 73 -12.24 -1.11 7.64
C GLU A 73 -13.20 -2.16 7.08
N GLU A 74 -13.41 -2.18 5.76
CA GLU A 74 -14.28 -3.17 5.10
C GLU A 74 -13.72 -4.60 5.17
N ALA A 75 -12.39 -4.75 5.07
CA ALA A 75 -11.74 -6.05 5.03
C ALA A 75 -11.69 -6.74 6.39
N ILE A 76 -11.45 -6.00 7.48
CA ILE A 76 -11.31 -6.56 8.83
C ILE A 76 -12.66 -7.02 9.39
N GLU A 77 -13.78 -6.44 8.95
CA GLU A 77 -15.12 -6.96 9.30
C GLU A 77 -15.36 -8.38 8.77
N SER A 78 -14.59 -8.80 7.75
CA SER A 78 -14.74 -10.09 7.06
C SER A 78 -13.60 -11.08 7.33
N PHE A 79 -12.63 -10.75 8.20
CA PHE A 79 -11.39 -11.52 8.44
C PHE A 79 -11.36 -12.21 9.80
#